data_AF-A0A7C1GIP0-F1
#
_entry.id   AF-A0A7C1GIP0-F1
#
_cell.length_a   1.000
_cell.length_b   1.000
_cell.length_c   1.000
_cell.angle_alpha   90.00
_cell.angle_beta   90.00
_cell.angle_gamma   90.00
#
_symmetry.space_group_name_H-M   'P 1'
#
loop_
_entity.id
_entity.type
_entity.pdbx_description
1 polymer ?
#
loop_
_entity_poly.entity_id
_entity_poly.type
_entity_poly.pdbx_seq_one_letter_code
_entity_poly.pdbx_strand_id
1 'polypeptide(L)'
;MSLFNGRIRMTLLLIAALCAALSPVGAEDAGARDAQVHFRLNSPYDFGAHQHKVQLHAHTTNSDGDHPGEWLMQAYEKLGYAAVAITDHDYRRYSASLADPKGHKIIHIPGVEYSGDNRERSWNHMIGINIQTIHHADGTGARQAQIEQAKQEGGLTYLCHPYDESIHPRGWNDQDVKEMVHGFTGIEIHNGASYHDPGGRDYPYKVDLA
;
A
#
# COMPACT_ATOMS: atom_id res chain seq x y z
N MET A 1 -59.89 50.51 -13.55
CA MET A 1 -59.30 51.28 -14.65
C MET A 1 -58.13 52.10 -14.10
N SER A 2 -56.92 51.98 -14.69
CA SER A 2 -55.73 52.89 -14.62
C SER A 2 -54.94 53.00 -13.28
N LEU A 3 -53.63 52.62 -13.17
CA LEU A 3 -52.33 53.21 -13.63
C LEU A 3 -51.99 54.58 -12.97
N PHE A 4 -50.78 54.98 -12.56
CA PHE A 4 -49.38 54.66 -12.94
C PHE A 4 -48.37 55.18 -11.85
N ASN A 5 -47.11 54.70 -11.91
CA ASN A 5 -45.78 55.34 -11.62
C ASN A 5 -44.89 54.95 -10.40
N GLY A 6 -43.64 54.53 -10.72
CA GLY A 6 -42.38 54.92 -10.05
C GLY A 6 -41.43 53.80 -9.50
N ARG A 7 -40.24 53.55 -10.11
CA ARG A 7 -39.08 52.84 -9.50
C ARG A 7 -37.67 53.17 -10.10
N ILE A 8 -36.75 53.55 -9.19
CA ILE A 8 -35.32 53.17 -8.90
C ILE A 8 -34.30 52.83 -10.03
N ARG A 9 -33.05 53.32 -9.89
CA ARG A 9 -31.83 52.86 -10.60
C ARG A 9 -30.63 52.61 -9.66
N MET A 10 -29.78 51.63 -10.03
CA MET A 10 -28.50 51.24 -9.41
C MET A 10 -27.41 51.06 -10.50
N THR A 11 -26.14 51.18 -10.10
CA THR A 11 -24.86 51.37 -10.85
C THR A 11 -24.38 50.21 -11.77
N LEU A 12 -23.55 50.50 -12.79
CA LEU A 12 -22.79 49.52 -13.61
C LEU A 12 -21.39 50.03 -14.07
N LEU A 13 -20.51 49.08 -14.46
CA LEU A 13 -19.05 49.10 -14.69
C LEU A 13 -18.64 48.97 -16.20
N LEU A 14 -17.31 48.85 -16.48
CA LEU A 14 -16.54 48.41 -17.69
C LEU A 14 -15.86 49.53 -18.55
N ILE A 15 -14.73 49.40 -19.32
CA ILE A 15 -14.15 48.36 -20.24
C ILE A 15 -12.60 48.57 -20.45
N ALA A 16 -11.85 47.55 -20.95
CA ALA A 16 -10.42 47.52 -21.34
C ALA A 16 -10.12 47.73 -22.87
N ALA A 17 -8.88 48.08 -23.28
CA ALA A 17 -8.35 47.86 -24.64
C ALA A 17 -6.80 47.95 -24.78
N LEU A 18 -6.28 47.23 -25.78
CA LEU A 18 -4.89 46.83 -26.12
C LEU A 18 -4.30 47.69 -27.26
N CYS A 19 -2.97 47.95 -27.29
CA CYS A 19 -2.22 48.35 -28.50
C CYS A 19 -0.76 47.83 -28.44
N ALA A 20 -0.31 47.20 -29.54
CA ALA A 20 1.06 46.70 -29.74
C ALA A 20 1.77 47.48 -30.87
N ALA A 21 3.08 47.74 -30.73
CA ALA A 21 3.95 48.15 -31.85
C ALA A 21 5.45 47.83 -31.58
N LEU A 22 5.96 46.87 -32.37
CA LEU A 22 7.28 46.73 -33.04
C LEU A 22 8.58 47.23 -32.36
N SER A 23 9.53 46.29 -32.20
CA SER A 23 10.94 46.48 -31.81
C SER A 23 11.81 47.13 -32.90
N PRO A 24 13.01 47.61 -32.53
CA PRO A 24 14.20 46.95 -33.08
C PRO A 24 15.30 46.65 -32.04
N VAL A 25 15.80 45.41 -32.13
CA VAL A 25 17.18 44.90 -32.01
C VAL A 25 18.24 45.81 -31.35
N GLY A 26 18.91 45.26 -30.33
CA GLY A 26 20.33 45.55 -30.09
C GLY A 26 20.75 45.90 -28.67
N ALA A 27 20.59 44.99 -27.72
CA ALA A 27 21.48 44.90 -26.56
C ALA A 27 21.66 43.41 -26.25
N GLU A 28 22.84 42.89 -26.57
CA GLU A 28 23.26 41.55 -26.22
C GLU A 28 23.22 41.41 -24.69
N ASP A 29 22.36 40.50 -24.21
CA ASP A 29 22.36 40.08 -22.81
C ASP A 29 23.63 39.26 -22.58
N ALA A 30 24.69 39.95 -22.17
CA ALA A 30 25.95 39.37 -21.81
C ALA A 30 25.80 38.55 -20.53
N GLY A 31 25.50 37.27 -20.71
CA GLY A 31 26.00 36.21 -19.84
C GLY A 31 25.29 36.00 -18.52
N ALA A 32 23.97 35.76 -18.56
CA ALA A 32 23.40 34.81 -17.60
C ALA A 32 23.96 33.42 -17.93
N ARG A 33 25.15 33.11 -17.40
CA ARG A 33 25.66 31.74 -17.39
C ARG A 33 24.59 30.90 -16.71
N ASP A 34 24.04 29.93 -17.43
CA ASP A 34 23.26 28.83 -16.87
C ASP A 34 24.06 28.26 -15.70
N ALA A 35 23.74 28.70 -14.49
CA ALA A 35 24.28 28.09 -13.30
C ALA A 35 23.65 26.71 -13.28
N GLN A 36 24.38 25.71 -13.77
CA GLN A 36 23.99 24.31 -13.60
C GLN A 36 23.87 24.07 -12.10
N VAL A 37 22.64 24.13 -11.61
CA VAL A 37 22.33 23.75 -10.24
C VAL A 37 22.48 22.24 -10.21
N HIS A 38 23.59 21.78 -9.63
CA HIS A 38 23.81 20.37 -9.39
C HIS A 38 22.88 19.93 -8.25
N PHE A 39 21.76 19.31 -8.61
CA PHE A 39 20.95 18.57 -7.65
C PHE A 39 21.60 17.22 -7.42
N ARG A 40 21.92 16.92 -6.16
CA ARG A 40 22.26 15.57 -5.74
C ARG A 40 20.99 14.89 -5.28
N LEU A 41 20.49 13.94 -6.05
CA LEU A 41 19.46 13.01 -5.57
C LEU A 41 20.14 12.04 -4.59
N ASN A 42 20.00 12.32 -3.29
CA ASN A 42 20.31 11.31 -2.28
C ASN A 42 19.12 10.36 -2.24
N SER A 43 19.30 9.14 -2.76
CA SER A 43 18.30 8.10 -2.57
C SER A 43 18.10 7.90 -1.06
N PRO A 44 16.89 8.04 -0.52
CA PRO A 44 16.63 7.71 0.87
C PRO A 44 16.87 6.21 1.14
N TYR A 45 17.08 5.42 0.09
CA TYR A 45 17.34 3.98 0.13
C TYR A 45 18.83 3.61 0.07
N ASP A 46 19.76 4.57 0.17
CA ASP A 46 21.17 4.29 0.42
C ASP A 46 21.40 3.96 1.91
N PHE A 47 20.87 2.80 2.35
CA PHE A 47 20.87 2.35 3.75
C PHE A 47 22.19 1.67 4.20
N GLY A 48 23.28 1.86 3.46
CA GLY A 48 24.58 1.24 3.75
C GLY A 48 24.68 -0.23 3.29
N ALA A 49 25.62 -0.98 3.89
CA ALA A 49 26.15 -2.23 3.34
C ALA A 49 25.20 -3.45 3.41
N HIS A 50 24.10 -3.37 4.14
CA HIS A 50 23.22 -4.52 4.42
C HIS A 50 21.82 -4.32 3.85
N GLN A 51 21.73 -4.35 2.52
CA GLN A 51 20.47 -4.32 1.81
C GLN A 51 20.06 -5.72 1.40
N HIS A 52 18.87 -6.13 1.80
CA HIS A 52 18.34 -7.46 1.56
C HIS A 52 16.99 -7.38 0.86
N LYS A 53 16.83 -8.16 -0.21
CA LYS A 53 15.52 -8.37 -0.84
C LYS A 53 14.73 -9.33 0.04
N VAL A 54 13.53 -8.94 0.44
CA VAL A 54 12.63 -9.77 1.25
C VAL A 54 11.24 -9.76 0.65
N GLN A 55 10.52 -10.86 0.81
CA GLN A 55 9.09 -10.95 0.54
C GLN A 55 8.38 -11.06 1.89
N LEU A 56 7.43 -10.17 2.18
CA LEU A 56 6.76 -10.11 3.48
C LEU A 56 5.26 -10.41 3.41
N HIS A 57 4.72 -10.62 2.21
CA HIS A 57 3.31 -10.92 1.96
C HIS A 57 3.21 -11.90 0.78
N ALA A 58 3.02 -13.18 1.08
CA ALA A 58 2.91 -14.23 0.06
C ALA A 58 2.03 -15.39 0.51
N HIS A 59 1.34 -15.97 -0.46
CA HIS A 59 0.35 -17.03 -0.26
C HIS A 59 0.80 -18.34 -0.88
N THR A 60 0.35 -19.44 -0.29
CA THR A 60 0.56 -20.80 -0.77
C THR A 60 -0.77 -21.50 -1.02
N THR A 61 -0.71 -22.76 -1.45
CA THR A 61 -1.87 -23.64 -1.55
C THR A 61 -2.58 -23.91 -0.22
N ASN A 62 -2.01 -23.50 0.92
CA ASN A 62 -2.71 -23.55 2.21
C ASN A 62 -3.79 -22.47 2.34
N SER A 63 -3.73 -21.42 1.50
CA SER A 63 -4.81 -20.46 1.32
C SER A 63 -5.24 -20.32 -0.14
N ASP A 64 -4.94 -19.20 -0.80
CA ASP A 64 -5.32 -18.89 -2.18
C ASP A 64 -4.13 -18.67 -3.12
N GLY A 65 -2.95 -19.12 -2.73
CA GLY A 65 -1.79 -19.22 -3.62
C GLY A 65 -1.84 -20.47 -4.51
N ASP A 66 -1.12 -20.42 -5.63
CA ASP A 66 -1.07 -21.51 -6.62
C ASP A 66 -0.02 -22.58 -6.30
N HIS A 67 0.93 -22.28 -5.41
CA HIS A 67 2.13 -23.09 -5.20
C HIS A 67 2.33 -23.45 -3.72
N PRO A 68 2.87 -24.64 -3.41
CA PRO A 68 3.18 -25.02 -2.04
C PRO A 68 4.34 -24.19 -1.47
N GLY A 69 4.44 -24.13 -0.14
CA GLY A 69 5.48 -23.33 0.55
C GLY A 69 6.91 -23.67 0.13
N GLU A 70 7.23 -24.95 -0.06
CA GLU A 70 8.56 -25.39 -0.56
C GLU A 70 8.89 -24.80 -1.94
N TRP A 71 7.90 -24.77 -2.85
CA TRP A 71 8.08 -24.19 -4.17
C TRP A 71 8.31 -22.69 -4.07
N LEU A 72 7.51 -22.00 -3.25
CA LEU A 72 7.60 -20.55 -3.05
C LEU A 72 8.97 -20.13 -2.50
N MET A 73 9.44 -20.83 -1.46
CA MET A 73 10.76 -20.62 -0.87
C MET A 73 11.88 -20.85 -1.90
N GLN A 74 11.80 -21.94 -2.68
CA GLN A 74 12.78 -22.23 -3.73
C GLN A 74 12.81 -21.16 -4.83
N ALA A 75 11.66 -20.61 -5.21
CA ALA A 75 11.55 -19.61 -6.25
C ALA A 75 12.17 -18.27 -5.82
N TYR A 76 11.87 -17.80 -4.61
CA TYR A 76 12.49 -16.60 -4.06
C TYR A 76 14.01 -16.78 -3.79
N GLU A 77 14.44 -17.98 -3.39
CA GLU A 77 15.88 -18.29 -3.26
C GLU A 77 16.60 -18.11 -4.59
N LYS A 78 16.03 -18.59 -5.70
CA LYS A 78 16.60 -18.43 -7.05
C LYS A 78 16.67 -16.98 -7.52
N LEU A 79 15.75 -16.13 -7.04
CA LEU A 79 15.75 -14.69 -7.31
C LEU A 79 16.71 -13.87 -6.44
N GLY A 80 17.44 -14.51 -5.53
CA GLY A 80 18.39 -13.83 -4.63
C GLY A 80 17.71 -13.05 -3.51
N TYR A 81 16.53 -13.48 -3.06
CA TYR A 81 15.93 -12.97 -1.82
C TYR A 81 16.69 -13.54 -0.61
N ALA A 82 16.70 -12.78 0.48
CA ALA A 82 17.30 -13.20 1.74
C ALA A 82 16.28 -13.87 2.68
N ALA A 83 15.01 -13.49 2.58
CA ALA A 83 13.94 -14.00 3.44
C ALA A 83 12.58 -13.94 2.77
N VAL A 84 11.68 -14.83 3.19
CA VAL A 84 10.27 -14.87 2.79
C VAL A 84 9.42 -15.08 4.02
N ALA A 85 8.41 -14.24 4.21
CA ALA A 85 7.28 -14.53 5.08
C ALA A 85 6.18 -15.21 4.27
N ILE A 86 5.78 -16.40 4.70
CA ILE A 86 4.57 -17.06 4.19
C ILE A 86 3.43 -16.60 5.08
N THR A 87 2.43 -15.96 4.49
CA THR A 87 1.36 -15.23 5.19
C THR A 87 0.00 -15.65 4.66
N ASP A 88 -0.22 -16.96 4.62
CA ASP A 88 -1.51 -17.53 4.21
C ASP A 88 -2.68 -16.94 5.02
N HIS A 89 -3.85 -16.85 4.39
CA HIS A 89 -5.08 -16.41 5.07
C HIS A 89 -5.51 -17.39 6.16
N ASP A 90 -5.96 -16.87 7.31
CA ASP A 90 -6.47 -17.66 8.45
C ASP A 90 -8.00 -17.79 8.49
N TYR A 91 -8.67 -17.53 7.36
CA TYR A 91 -10.13 -17.56 7.27
C TYR A 91 -10.67 -19.00 7.10
N ARG A 92 -11.86 -19.28 7.66
CA ARG A 92 -12.56 -20.58 7.85
C ARG A 92 -12.29 -21.77 6.92
N ARG A 93 -11.96 -21.56 5.65
CA ARG A 93 -11.67 -22.65 4.67
C ARG A 93 -10.19 -22.94 4.47
N TYR A 94 -9.32 -22.13 5.05
CA TYR A 94 -7.89 -22.15 4.88
C TYR A 94 -7.20 -22.65 6.14
N SER A 95 -5.97 -23.12 5.96
CA SER A 95 -5.15 -23.69 7.02
C SER A 95 -3.77 -23.05 6.99
N ALA A 96 -3.71 -21.76 7.32
CA ALA A 96 -2.45 -21.04 7.46
C ALA A 96 -1.49 -21.81 8.39
N SER A 97 -0.21 -21.84 8.01
CA SER A 97 0.83 -22.59 8.70
C SER A 97 1.99 -21.67 9.03
N LEU A 98 2.43 -21.68 10.29
CA LEU A 98 3.66 -21.01 10.73
C LEU A 98 4.90 -21.91 10.58
N ALA A 99 4.74 -23.16 10.14
CA ALA A 99 5.84 -24.10 10.05
C ALA A 99 6.76 -23.77 8.88
N ASP A 100 8.07 -23.80 9.14
CA ASP A 100 9.09 -23.70 8.10
C ASP A 100 8.98 -24.88 7.12
N PRO A 101 8.86 -24.64 5.80
CA PRO A 101 8.95 -25.68 4.78
C PRO A 101 10.27 -26.47 4.79
N LYS A 102 11.33 -25.91 5.39
CA LYS A 102 12.70 -26.46 5.51
C LYS A 102 13.39 -26.67 4.16
N GLY A 103 14.70 -26.91 4.21
CA GLY A 103 15.49 -27.30 3.03
C GLY A 103 15.95 -26.15 2.12
N HIS A 104 15.73 -24.90 2.53
CA HIS A 104 16.09 -23.70 1.77
C HIS A 104 17.21 -22.91 2.43
N LYS A 105 17.95 -22.11 1.63
CA LYS A 105 19.07 -21.29 2.13
C LYS A 105 18.67 -19.90 2.59
N ILE A 106 17.43 -19.51 2.30
CA ILE A 106 16.84 -18.22 2.70
C ILE A 106 16.06 -18.38 4.00
N ILE A 107 15.87 -17.29 4.72
CA ILE A 107 15.15 -17.29 5.99
C ILE A 107 13.65 -17.43 5.73
N HIS A 108 13.04 -18.46 6.31
CA HIS A 108 11.60 -18.50 6.49
C HIS A 108 11.19 -17.63 7.69
N ILE A 109 10.28 -16.70 7.47
CA ILE A 109 9.68 -15.89 8.53
C ILE A 109 8.25 -16.41 8.76
N PRO A 110 7.94 -17.00 9.92
CA PRO A 110 6.59 -17.49 10.19
C PRO A 110 5.61 -16.31 10.21
N GLY A 111 4.49 -16.44 9.51
CA GLY A 111 3.51 -15.35 9.43
C GLY A 111 2.13 -15.79 9.00
N VAL A 112 1.22 -14.82 9.00
CA VAL A 112 -0.19 -14.99 8.65
C VAL A 112 -0.73 -13.69 8.10
N GLU A 113 -1.63 -13.77 7.12
CA GLU A 113 -2.51 -12.65 6.80
C GLU A 113 -3.82 -12.82 7.57
N TYR A 114 -3.93 -12.08 8.67
CA TYR A 114 -5.15 -12.02 9.45
C TYR A 114 -6.30 -11.52 8.57
N SER A 115 -7.30 -12.38 8.41
CA SER A 115 -8.39 -12.22 7.45
C SER A 115 -9.72 -12.43 8.16
N GLY A 116 -10.59 -11.41 8.14
CA GLY A 116 -11.89 -11.50 8.81
C GLY A 116 -13.03 -11.88 7.88
N ASP A 117 -14.17 -12.29 8.45
CA ASP A 117 -15.41 -12.45 7.70
C ASP A 117 -15.98 -11.08 7.30
N ASN A 118 -16.62 -10.97 6.13
CA ASN A 118 -17.18 -9.70 5.64
C ASN A 118 -18.35 -9.15 6.45
N ARG A 119 -18.81 -9.93 7.43
CA ARG A 119 -19.83 -9.55 8.42
C ARG A 119 -19.23 -9.03 9.71
N GLU A 120 -17.92 -9.14 9.86
CA GLU A 120 -17.19 -8.72 11.05
C GLU A 120 -16.60 -7.33 10.85
N ARG A 121 -16.54 -6.56 11.92
CA ARG A 121 -15.89 -5.24 11.89
C ARG A 121 -14.39 -5.36 11.57
N SER A 122 -13.76 -6.51 11.85
CA SER A 122 -12.33 -6.80 11.64
C SER A 122 -12.02 -7.45 10.30
N TRP A 123 -12.71 -7.10 9.21
CA TRP A 123 -12.50 -7.78 7.94
C TRP A 123 -11.31 -7.28 7.12
N ASN A 124 -10.71 -6.14 7.50
CA ASN A 124 -9.53 -5.57 6.86
C ASN A 124 -8.34 -6.53 6.99
N HIS A 125 -7.52 -6.70 5.96
CA HIS A 125 -6.37 -7.61 6.06
C HIS A 125 -5.21 -7.00 6.83
N MET A 126 -4.53 -7.80 7.64
CA MET A 126 -3.33 -7.39 8.38
C MET A 126 -2.30 -8.51 8.40
N ILE A 127 -1.05 -8.19 8.10
CA ILE A 127 0.06 -9.14 8.23
C ILE A 127 0.52 -9.19 9.68
N GLY A 128 0.74 -10.39 10.19
CA GLY A 128 1.60 -10.67 11.35
C GLY A 128 2.77 -11.56 10.94
N ILE A 129 4.00 -11.16 11.25
CA ILE A 129 5.22 -11.96 10.98
C ILE A 129 6.10 -12.10 12.21
N ASN A 130 6.96 -13.12 12.18
CA ASN A 130 7.80 -13.53 13.31
C ASN A 130 6.95 -13.86 14.55
N ILE A 131 5.84 -14.55 14.32
CA ILE A 131 4.88 -15.01 15.35
C ILE A 131 4.98 -16.53 15.52
N GLN A 132 4.55 -17.02 16.68
CA GLN A 132 4.48 -18.42 17.08
C GLN A 132 3.04 -18.92 17.24
N THR A 133 2.06 -18.04 17.40
CA THR A 133 0.63 -18.41 17.43
C THR A 133 -0.19 -17.56 16.46
N ILE A 134 -1.33 -18.10 16.00
CA ILE A 134 -2.30 -17.37 15.16
C ILE A 134 -3.51 -17.04 16.04
N HIS A 135 -3.74 -15.75 16.27
CA HIS A 135 -4.95 -15.28 16.94
C HIS A 135 -6.04 -15.02 15.90
N HIS A 136 -6.97 -15.96 15.70
CA HIS A 136 -8.02 -15.82 14.69
C HIS A 136 -9.02 -14.70 15.00
N ALA A 137 -9.59 -14.10 13.96
CA ALA A 137 -10.71 -13.17 14.14
C ALA A 137 -11.91 -13.89 14.78
N ASP A 138 -12.54 -13.22 15.76
CA ASP A 138 -13.68 -13.73 16.53
C ASP A 138 -14.95 -12.89 16.35
N GLY A 139 -14.93 -11.97 15.38
CA GLY A 139 -16.01 -11.03 15.11
C GLY A 139 -16.20 -9.88 16.10
N THR A 140 -15.29 -9.72 17.07
CA THR A 140 -15.40 -8.67 18.11
C THR A 140 -14.38 -7.53 17.98
N GLY A 141 -13.65 -7.44 16.85
CA GLY A 141 -12.58 -6.45 16.68
C GLY A 141 -11.20 -7.00 17.06
N ALA A 142 -10.93 -8.26 16.75
CA ALA A 142 -9.70 -8.99 17.07
C ALA A 142 -8.39 -8.34 16.55
N ARG A 143 -8.43 -7.30 15.70
CA ARG A 143 -7.23 -6.66 15.13
C ARG A 143 -6.30 -6.10 16.20
N GLN A 144 -6.82 -5.43 17.22
CA GLN A 144 -5.95 -4.97 18.31
C GLN A 144 -5.36 -6.15 19.09
N ALA A 145 -6.14 -7.20 19.34
CA ALA A 145 -5.65 -8.38 20.05
C ALA A 145 -4.54 -9.11 19.28
N GLN A 146 -4.66 -9.18 17.95
CA GLN A 146 -3.63 -9.70 17.05
C GLN A 146 -2.36 -8.84 17.05
N ILE A 147 -2.47 -7.51 17.09
CA ILE A 147 -1.32 -6.61 17.25
C ILE A 147 -0.61 -6.85 18.58
N GLU A 148 -1.36 -6.92 19.69
CA GLU A 148 -0.77 -7.17 20.99
C GLU A 148 -0.15 -8.57 21.10
N GLN A 149 -0.77 -9.58 20.49
CA GLN A 149 -0.23 -10.93 20.43
C GLN A 149 1.10 -10.97 19.67
N ALA A 150 1.15 -10.41 18.46
CA ALA A 150 2.39 -10.35 17.70
C ALA A 150 3.48 -9.61 18.49
N LYS A 151 3.15 -8.48 19.13
CA LYS A 151 4.09 -7.72 19.96
C LYS A 151 4.62 -8.52 21.16
N GLN A 152 3.75 -9.28 21.84
CA GLN A 152 4.16 -10.16 22.96
C GLN A 152 5.14 -11.25 22.51
N GLU A 153 5.03 -11.67 21.26
CA GLU A 153 5.88 -12.69 20.63
C GLU A 153 7.15 -12.12 19.98
N GLY A 154 7.35 -10.79 20.04
CA GLY A 154 8.44 -10.11 19.34
C GLY A 154 8.25 -10.06 17.82
N GLY A 155 7.03 -10.31 17.35
CA GLY A 155 6.60 -10.19 15.97
C GLY A 155 6.28 -8.76 15.56
N LEU A 156 6.06 -8.59 14.26
CA LEU A 156 5.75 -7.32 13.63
C LEU A 156 4.40 -7.40 12.93
N THR A 157 3.68 -6.29 12.87
CA THR A 157 2.39 -6.19 12.19
C THR A 157 2.33 -5.07 11.17
N TYR A 158 1.76 -5.37 10.01
CA TYR A 158 1.58 -4.41 8.93
C TYR A 158 0.12 -4.36 8.50
N LEU A 159 -0.43 -3.15 8.35
CA LEU A 159 -1.73 -2.99 7.73
C LEU A 159 -1.58 -3.26 6.23
N CYS A 160 -2.30 -4.26 5.71
CA CYS A 160 -2.21 -4.64 4.30
C CYS A 160 -2.85 -3.59 3.41
N HIS A 161 -2.31 -3.47 2.21
CA HIS A 161 -2.88 -2.82 1.04
C HIS A 161 -3.89 -1.69 1.33
N PRO A 162 -3.42 -0.46 1.59
CA PRO A 162 -4.28 0.71 1.74
C PRO A 162 -4.90 1.08 0.38
N TYR A 163 -5.92 0.32 0.00
CA TYR A 163 -6.77 0.59 -1.14
C TYR A 163 -7.84 1.62 -0.76
N ASP A 164 -8.32 2.34 -1.77
CA ASP A 164 -9.66 2.90 -1.69
C ASP A 164 -10.65 1.74 -1.50
N GLU A 165 -11.60 1.88 -0.57
CA GLU A 165 -12.60 0.83 -0.29
C GLU A 165 -13.42 0.44 -1.52
N SER A 166 -13.53 1.34 -2.51
CA SER A 166 -14.16 1.07 -3.80
C SER A 166 -13.36 0.13 -4.70
N ILE A 167 -12.07 -0.06 -4.44
CA ILE A 167 -11.14 -0.91 -5.20
C ILE A 167 -10.99 -2.27 -4.55
N HIS A 168 -10.76 -2.30 -3.24
CA HIS A 168 -10.68 -3.55 -2.49
C HIS A 168 -11.38 -3.41 -1.16
N PRO A 169 -12.48 -4.13 -0.95
CA PRO A 169 -13.32 -3.86 0.20
C PRO A 169 -12.64 -4.29 1.52
N ARG A 170 -11.54 -5.08 1.48
CA ARG A 170 -10.73 -5.49 2.66
C ARG A 170 -9.52 -4.59 2.98
N GLY A 171 -9.43 -3.42 2.35
CA GLY A 171 -8.40 -2.42 2.70
C GLY A 171 -8.68 -1.75 4.05
N TRP A 172 -7.82 -0.81 4.45
CA TRP A 172 -8.00 -0.01 5.67
C TRP A 172 -8.48 1.41 5.33
N ASN A 173 -9.62 1.82 5.88
CA ASN A 173 -10.06 3.21 5.80
C ASN A 173 -9.54 4.03 6.99
N ASP A 174 -9.62 5.36 6.84
CA ASP A 174 -9.20 6.32 7.85
C ASP A 174 -9.86 6.13 9.23
N GLN A 175 -11.12 5.71 9.27
CA GLN A 175 -11.87 5.51 10.51
C GLN A 175 -11.38 4.26 11.25
N ASP A 176 -11.26 3.13 10.55
CA ASP A 176 -10.83 1.85 11.10
C ASP A 176 -9.41 1.95 11.67
N VAL A 177 -8.50 2.62 10.94
CA VAL A 177 -7.13 2.85 11.43
C VAL A 177 -7.13 3.68 12.71
N LYS A 178 -7.99 4.71 12.82
CA LYS A 178 -8.04 5.60 13.99
C LYS A 178 -8.75 4.98 15.20
N GLU A 179 -9.76 4.15 14.96
CA GLU A 179 -10.63 3.64 16.04
C GLU A 179 -10.30 2.22 16.50
N MET A 180 -9.77 1.37 15.62
CA MET A 180 -9.69 -0.07 15.88
C MET A 180 -8.30 -0.55 16.25
N VAL A 181 -7.27 0.15 15.80
CA VAL A 181 -5.88 -0.31 15.91
C VAL A 181 -4.93 0.79 16.37
N HIS A 182 -3.95 0.41 17.17
CA HIS A 182 -2.80 1.23 17.54
C HIS A 182 -1.59 0.32 17.80
N GLY A 183 -0.39 0.90 17.70
CA GLY A 183 0.85 0.17 17.99
C GLY A 183 1.24 -0.89 16.96
N PHE A 184 0.64 -0.87 15.76
CA PHE A 184 1.11 -1.65 14.61
C PHE A 184 2.49 -1.15 14.17
N THR A 185 3.27 -2.02 13.50
CA THR A 185 4.66 -1.72 13.11
C THR A 185 4.74 -0.85 11.86
N GLY A 186 3.89 -1.11 10.88
CA GLY A 186 3.90 -0.35 9.63
C GLY A 186 2.65 -0.53 8.78
N ILE A 187 2.70 0.05 7.59
CA ILE A 187 1.65 -0.03 6.58
C ILE A 187 2.34 -0.43 5.28
N GLU A 188 1.73 -1.36 4.56
CA GLU A 188 2.18 -1.72 3.22
C GLU A 188 1.95 -0.53 2.26
N ILE A 189 2.99 -0.02 1.62
CA ILE A 189 2.88 1.09 0.65
C ILE A 189 2.98 0.63 -0.80
N HIS A 190 3.28 -0.65 -1.01
CA HIS A 190 3.36 -1.27 -2.32
C HIS A 190 2.90 -2.72 -2.19
N ASN A 191 1.81 -3.06 -2.87
CA ASN A 191 1.31 -4.42 -2.97
C ASN A 191 1.27 -4.83 -4.45
N GLY A 192 1.70 -6.05 -4.78
CA GLY A 192 1.74 -6.54 -6.16
C GLY A 192 0.37 -6.57 -6.84
N ALA A 193 -0.72 -6.67 -6.07
CA ALA A 193 -2.10 -6.59 -6.55
C ALA A 193 -2.58 -5.15 -6.85
N SER A 194 -1.80 -4.11 -6.52
CA SER A 194 -2.19 -2.70 -6.66
C SER A 194 -2.17 -2.13 -8.08
N TYR A 195 -1.80 -2.91 -9.10
CA TYR A 195 -1.93 -2.49 -10.49
C TYR A 195 -3.35 -2.79 -11.02
N HIS A 196 -4.23 -1.79 -10.89
CA HIS A 196 -5.54 -1.76 -11.55
C HIS A 196 -5.48 -0.86 -12.79
N ASP A 197 -5.50 -1.47 -13.98
CA ASP A 197 -5.93 -0.77 -15.21
C ASP A 197 -7.41 -1.13 -15.48
N PRO A 198 -8.23 -0.22 -16.04
CA PRO A 198 -9.68 -0.40 -16.11
C PRO A 198 -10.05 -1.53 -17.07
N GLY A 199 -10.56 -2.62 -16.49
CA GLY A 199 -10.79 -3.92 -17.14
C GLY A 199 -10.43 -5.11 -16.24
N GLY A 200 -9.68 -4.88 -15.16
CA GLY A 200 -9.25 -5.93 -14.22
C GLY A 200 -10.37 -6.46 -13.32
N ARG A 201 -11.16 -7.41 -13.85
CA ARG A 201 -11.58 -8.58 -13.08
C ARG A 201 -10.92 -9.80 -13.73
N ASP A 202 -9.64 -9.95 -13.41
CA ASP A 202 -8.76 -11.13 -13.58
C ASP A 202 -7.35 -10.65 -13.23
N TYR A 203 -6.78 -11.10 -12.11
CA TYR A 203 -5.49 -10.64 -11.58
C TYR A 203 -4.32 -11.07 -12.49
N PRO A 204 -3.62 -10.17 -13.21
CA PRO A 204 -2.50 -10.53 -14.09
C PRO A 204 -1.12 -10.18 -13.49
N TYR A 205 -1.02 -9.89 -12.19
CA TYR A 205 0.25 -9.62 -11.52
C TYR A 205 0.53 -10.65 -10.42
N LYS A 206 0.50 -11.93 -10.82
CA LYS A 206 1.41 -12.89 -10.21
C LYS A 206 2.79 -12.50 -10.72
N VAL A 207 3.75 -12.25 -9.82
CA VAL A 207 5.15 -12.18 -10.24
C VAL A 207 5.42 -13.54 -10.90
N ASP A 208 5.45 -13.57 -12.23
CA ASP A 208 5.70 -14.79 -12.97
C ASP A 208 7.19 -15.10 -12.75
N LEU A 209 7.46 -16.06 -11.86
CA LEU A 209 8.82 -16.45 -11.46
C LEU A 209 9.47 -17.37 -12.51
N ALA A 210 9.23 -17.09 -13.79
CA ALA A 210 9.81 -17.79 -14.93
C ALA A 210 11.22 -17.25 -15.27
#